data_AF-A0A2S4ULZ9-F1
#
_entry.id   AF-A0A2S4ULZ9-F1
#
_cell.length_a   1.000
_cell.length_b   1.000
_cell.length_c   1.000
_cell.angle_alpha   90.00
_cell.angle_beta   90.00
_cell.angle_gamma   90.00
#
_symmetry.space_group_name_H-M   'P 1'
#
loop_
_entity.id
_entity.type
_entity.pdbx_description
1 polymer ?
#
loop_
_entity_poly.entity_id
_entity_poly.type
_entity_poly.pdbx_seq_one_letter_code
_entity_poly.pdbx_strand_id
1 'polypeptide(L)'
;MLLVLTIIALIAFPSGLLASSIQVCTSYYIPSVTLNPGDIYCQTADDKNFKCPSNSCGVAEDHYFLNCARFLAKGKTTPYKYTVHYTKFIANDAGGYLDATGVSGEVLRCPTGPAHPHNQIRPRCTSCDPRIG
;
A
#
# COMPACT_ATOMS: atom_id res chain seq x y z
N MET A 1 -26.47 21.64 -27.46
CA MET A 1 -26.01 20.54 -26.58
C MET A 1 -24.49 20.32 -26.57
N LEU A 2 -23.72 20.84 -27.53
CA LEU A 2 -22.24 20.79 -27.49
C LEU A 2 -21.63 21.63 -26.35
N LEU A 3 -22.29 22.73 -25.96
CA LEU A 3 -21.78 23.71 -25.01
C LEU A 3 -21.70 23.21 -23.55
N VAL A 4 -22.53 22.22 -23.19
CA VAL A 4 -22.57 21.67 -21.82
C VAL A 4 -21.42 20.68 -21.60
N LEU A 5 -21.06 19.89 -22.63
CA LEU A 5 -19.95 18.94 -22.58
C LEU A 5 -18.58 19.63 -22.49
N THR A 6 -18.40 20.77 -23.17
CA THR A 6 -17.17 21.55 -23.07
C THR A 6 -16.98 22.22 -21.71
N ILE A 7 -18.07 22.60 -21.02
CA ILE A 7 -17.99 23.17 -19.67
C ILE A 7 -17.64 22.08 -18.63
N ILE A 8 -18.20 20.87 -18.74
CA ILE A 8 -17.83 19.76 -17.84
C ILE A 8 -16.37 19.39 -18.01
N ALA A 9 -15.86 19.37 -19.25
CA ALA A 9 -14.43 19.21 -19.52
C ALA A 9 -13.61 20.34 -18.87
N LEU A 10 -13.91 21.61 -19.14
CA LEU A 10 -13.12 22.74 -18.63
C LEU A 10 -13.16 22.91 -17.10
N ILE A 11 -14.17 22.40 -16.39
CA ILE A 11 -14.23 22.44 -14.92
C ILE A 11 -13.57 21.18 -14.32
N ALA A 12 -13.63 20.03 -14.98
CA ALA A 12 -13.02 18.81 -14.45
C ALA A 12 -11.48 18.83 -14.49
N PHE A 13 -10.88 19.46 -15.50
CA PHE A 13 -9.43 19.41 -15.73
C PHE A 13 -8.57 20.35 -14.85
N PRO A 14 -9.00 21.57 -14.45
CA PRO A 14 -8.25 22.40 -13.52
C PRO A 14 -8.66 22.23 -12.04
N SER A 15 -9.84 21.69 -11.74
CA SER A 15 -10.39 21.66 -10.38
C SER A 15 -10.05 20.40 -9.56
N GLY A 16 -9.22 19.49 -10.07
CA GLY A 16 -8.93 18.25 -9.34
C GLY A 16 -10.16 17.33 -9.19
N LEU A 17 -11.17 17.50 -10.05
CA LEU A 17 -12.34 16.63 -10.20
C LEU A 17 -11.99 15.35 -11.00
N LEU A 18 -10.70 15.01 -11.07
CA LEU A 18 -10.26 13.68 -11.44
C LEU A 18 -10.70 12.77 -10.30
N ALA A 19 -11.79 12.04 -10.52
CA ALA A 19 -12.21 10.94 -9.68
C ALA A 19 -10.96 10.10 -9.37
N SER A 20 -10.47 10.22 -8.13
CA SER A 20 -9.32 9.49 -7.67
C SER A 20 -9.63 8.01 -7.79
N SER A 21 -9.01 7.33 -8.74
CA SER A 21 -9.23 5.91 -8.91
C SER A 21 -8.68 5.17 -7.70
N ILE A 22 -9.37 4.11 -7.29
CA ILE A 22 -8.91 3.21 -6.24
C ILE A 22 -7.57 2.61 -6.69
N GLN A 23 -6.51 2.82 -5.90
CA GLN A 23 -5.20 2.25 -6.13
C GLN A 23 -4.98 1.06 -5.20
N VAL A 24 -4.51 -0.06 -5.76
CA VAL A 24 -4.08 -1.21 -4.97
C VAL A 24 -2.57 -1.08 -4.74
N CYS A 25 -2.14 -1.01 -3.49
CA CYS A 25 -0.71 -0.89 -3.15
C CYS A 25 -0.07 -2.26 -3.19
N THR A 26 0.53 -2.63 -4.32
CA THR A 26 1.08 -3.97 -4.52
C THR A 26 2.48 -4.11 -3.97
N SER A 27 3.35 -3.14 -4.28
CA SER A 27 4.79 -3.25 -4.04
C SER A 27 5.20 -2.67 -2.69
N TYR A 28 4.62 -1.55 -2.28
CA TYR A 28 4.82 -1.04 -0.92
C TYR A 28 3.65 -0.20 -0.44
N TYR A 29 3.56 -0.09 0.88
CA TYR A 29 2.67 0.80 1.61
C TYR A 29 3.46 1.40 2.77
N ILE A 30 3.71 2.70 2.75
CA ILE A 30 4.60 3.39 3.69
C ILE A 30 3.98 4.71 4.12
N PRO A 31 3.60 4.88 5.40
CA PRO A 31 3.20 6.17 5.94
C PRO A 31 4.34 7.19 5.85
N SER A 32 4.03 8.40 5.44
CA SER A 32 4.94 9.54 5.43
C SER A 32 5.14 10.06 6.85
N VAL A 33 6.41 10.08 7.29
CA VAL A 33 6.79 10.58 8.63
C VAL A 33 7.49 11.94 8.60
N THR A 34 7.95 12.39 7.43
CA THR A 34 8.81 13.59 7.29
C THR A 34 8.26 14.60 6.31
N LEU A 35 8.00 14.19 5.06
CA LEU A 35 7.73 15.13 3.96
C LEU A 35 6.30 15.67 3.98
N ASN A 36 5.33 14.80 4.25
CA ASN A 36 3.90 15.13 4.33
C ASN A 36 3.24 14.26 5.40
N PRO A 37 3.37 14.59 6.69
CA PRO A 37 2.77 13.81 7.77
C PRO A 37 1.26 13.61 7.53
N GLY A 38 0.77 12.38 7.69
CA GLY A 38 -0.63 12.03 7.45
C GLY A 38 -0.94 11.56 6.03
N ASP A 39 0.05 11.51 5.14
CA ASP A 39 -0.05 10.83 3.84
C ASP A 39 0.55 9.41 3.89
N ILE A 40 0.13 8.57 2.95
CA ILE A 40 0.66 7.24 2.68
C ILE A 40 1.22 7.22 1.27
N TYR A 41 2.42 6.67 1.15
CA TYR A 41 3.07 6.36 -0.11
C TYR A 41 2.80 4.92 -0.50
N CYS A 42 2.48 4.73 -1.77
CA CYS A 42 2.00 3.49 -2.32
C CYS A 42 2.59 3.30 -3.72
N GLN A 43 2.96 2.06 -4.09
CA GLN A 43 3.24 1.71 -5.47
C GLN A 43 2.27 0.64 -5.95
N THR A 44 1.75 0.86 -7.14
CA THR A 44 0.73 0.02 -7.79
C THR A 44 1.35 -1.10 -8.62
N ALA A 45 0.50 -1.98 -9.14
CA ALA A 45 0.91 -3.12 -9.97
C ALA A 45 1.64 -2.68 -11.26
N ASP A 46 1.35 -1.47 -11.74
CA ASP A 46 1.98 -0.87 -12.92
C ASP A 46 3.26 -0.08 -12.58
N ASP A 47 3.85 -0.35 -11.41
CA ASP A 47 5.04 0.31 -10.88
C ASP A 47 4.93 1.83 -10.68
N LYS A 48 3.71 2.38 -10.71
CA LYS A 48 3.46 3.81 -10.51
C LYS A 48 3.36 4.14 -9.03
N ASN A 49 4.02 5.22 -8.63
CA ASN A 49 3.99 5.75 -7.27
C ASN A 49 2.80 6.70 -7.09
N PHE A 50 2.12 6.57 -5.95
CA PHE A 50 0.97 7.36 -5.58
C PHE A 50 1.10 7.86 -4.14
N LYS A 51 0.53 9.04 -3.90
CA LYS A 51 0.36 9.62 -2.58
C LYS A 51 -1.11 9.59 -2.21
N CYS A 52 -1.48 9.01 -1.08
CA CYS A 52 -2.88 8.94 -0.67
C CYS A 52 -3.02 9.50 0.75
N PRO A 53 -4.05 10.31 1.05
CA PRO A 53 -4.33 10.70 2.44
C PRO A 53 -4.52 9.48 3.34
N SER A 54 -4.02 9.50 4.57
CA SER A 54 -4.05 8.32 5.47
C SER A 54 -5.45 7.73 5.67
N ASN A 55 -6.45 8.59 5.80
CA ASN A 55 -7.87 8.22 5.96
C ASN A 55 -8.53 7.61 4.70
N SER A 56 -7.83 7.61 3.56
CA SER A 56 -8.35 7.11 2.27
C SER A 56 -7.92 5.67 1.95
N CYS A 57 -7.00 5.10 2.73
CA CYS A 57 -6.42 3.78 2.49
C CYS A 57 -7.19 2.59 3.09
N GLY A 58 -8.49 2.80 3.34
CA GLY A 58 -9.27 1.92 4.21
C GLY A 58 -8.75 1.96 5.64
N VAL A 59 -9.24 1.05 6.49
CA VAL A 59 -8.65 0.86 7.81
C VAL A 59 -7.46 -0.07 7.62
N ALA A 60 -6.24 0.48 7.61
CA ALA A 60 -5.01 -0.31 7.51
C ALA A 60 -4.94 -1.43 8.57
N GLU A 61 -5.64 -1.24 9.70
CA GLU A 61 -5.75 -2.22 10.78
C GLU A 61 -6.64 -3.42 10.47
N ASP A 62 -7.56 -3.32 9.48
CA ASP A 62 -8.46 -4.41 9.09
C ASP A 62 -7.74 -5.50 8.28
N HIS A 63 -6.56 -5.21 7.74
CA HIS A 63 -5.74 -6.19 7.05
C HIS A 63 -4.49 -6.54 7.85
N TYR A 64 -4.20 -7.83 7.94
CA TYR A 64 -3.04 -8.38 8.62
C TYR A 64 -2.40 -9.45 7.76
N PHE A 65 -1.11 -9.67 7.97
CA PHE A 65 -0.40 -10.77 7.33
C PHE A 65 -0.25 -11.95 8.29
N LEU A 66 -0.44 -13.15 7.78
CA LEU A 66 -0.41 -14.40 8.53
C LEU A 66 0.88 -15.17 8.28
N ASN A 67 1.21 -16.06 9.22
CA ASN A 67 2.34 -16.98 9.11
C ASN A 67 3.63 -16.25 8.75
N CYS A 68 3.89 -15.13 9.41
CA CYS A 68 5.12 -14.37 9.26
C CYS A 68 6.21 -14.92 10.19
N ALA A 69 7.47 -14.59 9.89
CA ALA A 69 8.62 -14.96 10.69
C ALA A 69 9.51 -13.74 10.97
N ARG A 70 10.05 -13.71 12.18
CA ARG A 70 11.06 -12.73 12.61
C ARG A 70 12.42 -13.09 12.04
N PHE A 71 13.20 -12.09 11.65
CA PHE A 71 14.61 -12.27 11.36
C PHE A 71 15.39 -12.49 12.66
N LEU A 72 16.28 -13.47 12.62
CA LEU A 72 17.26 -13.76 13.63
C LEU A 72 18.64 -13.32 13.13
N ALA A 73 19.60 -13.27 14.05
CA ALA A 73 20.99 -13.07 13.68
C ALA A 73 21.43 -14.10 12.61
N LYS A 74 22.33 -13.67 11.71
CA LYS A 74 22.90 -14.48 10.62
C LYS A 74 21.89 -14.91 9.55
N GLY A 75 20.85 -14.10 9.30
CA GLY A 75 19.92 -14.30 8.18
C GLY A 75 18.96 -15.49 8.34
N LYS A 76 18.89 -16.09 9.54
CA LYS A 76 17.89 -17.11 9.86
C LYS A 76 16.55 -16.45 10.17
N THR A 77 15.48 -17.21 10.05
CA THR A 77 14.16 -16.80 10.51
C THR A 77 13.67 -17.71 11.63
N THR A 78 12.82 -17.15 12.49
CA THR A 78 12.01 -17.96 13.41
C THR A 78 11.00 -18.82 12.63
N PRO A 79 10.37 -19.82 13.26
CA PRO A 79 9.24 -20.50 12.64
C PRO A 79 8.14 -19.51 12.25
N TYR A 80 7.51 -19.74 11.09
CA TYR A 80 6.41 -18.93 10.56
C TYR A 80 5.14 -19.17 11.38
N LYS A 81 4.86 -18.28 12.33
CA LYS A 81 3.71 -18.40 13.24
C LYS A 81 3.13 -17.06 13.71
N TYR A 82 3.67 -15.95 13.22
CA TYR A 82 3.27 -14.63 13.67
C TYR A 82 2.19 -14.05 12.75
N THR A 83 1.24 -13.35 13.36
CA THR A 83 0.30 -12.47 12.66
C THR A 83 0.76 -11.03 12.83
N VAL A 84 0.76 -10.26 11.75
CA VAL A 84 1.24 -8.88 11.74
C VAL A 84 0.13 -7.96 11.26
N HIS A 85 -0.42 -7.18 12.19
CA HIS A 85 -1.15 -5.97 11.86
C HIS A 85 -0.12 -4.92 11.46
N TYR A 86 -0.02 -4.66 10.16
CA TYR A 86 1.08 -3.89 9.61
C TYR A 86 0.79 -2.38 9.67
N THR A 87 1.81 -1.60 9.97
CA THR A 87 1.84 -0.14 9.77
C THR A 87 2.49 0.20 8.42
N LYS A 88 3.32 -0.71 7.90
CA LYS A 88 4.05 -0.61 6.63
C LYS A 88 4.30 -2.01 6.07
N PHE A 89 4.40 -2.13 4.75
CA PHE A 89 5.07 -3.28 4.15
C PHE A 89 5.83 -2.92 2.87
N ILE A 90 6.75 -3.80 2.50
CA ILE A 90 7.45 -3.82 1.21
C ILE A 90 7.39 -5.25 0.68
N ALA A 91 6.83 -5.43 -0.51
CA ALA A 91 6.72 -6.71 -1.19
C ALA A 91 7.96 -6.98 -2.06
N ASN A 92 8.41 -8.24 -2.05
CA ASN A 92 9.32 -8.81 -3.02
C ASN A 92 8.62 -10.02 -3.64
N ASP A 93 7.68 -9.75 -4.54
CA ASP A 93 6.85 -10.81 -5.13
C ASP A 93 7.69 -11.80 -5.97
N ALA A 94 8.79 -11.34 -6.59
CA ALA A 94 9.76 -12.22 -7.25
C ALA A 94 10.44 -13.19 -6.28
N GLY A 95 10.68 -12.75 -5.04
CA GLY A 95 11.16 -13.59 -3.94
C GLY A 95 10.07 -14.39 -3.23
N GLY A 96 8.79 -14.16 -3.57
CA GLY A 96 7.64 -14.83 -2.95
C GLY A 96 7.37 -14.43 -1.50
N TYR A 97 7.73 -13.21 -1.10
CA TYR A 97 7.48 -12.70 0.25
C TYR A 97 7.20 -11.19 0.28
N LEU A 98 6.71 -10.71 1.41
CA LEU A 98 6.73 -9.30 1.79
C LEU A 98 7.34 -9.15 3.19
N ASP A 99 7.96 -8.02 3.45
CA ASP A 99 8.46 -7.63 4.76
C ASP A 99 7.47 -6.60 5.35
N ALA A 100 6.79 -6.99 6.42
CA ALA A 100 5.79 -6.18 7.11
C ALA A 100 6.34 -5.62 8.42
N THR A 101 6.08 -4.35 8.69
CA THR A 101 6.43 -3.66 9.93
C THR A 101 5.17 -3.52 10.79
N GLY A 102 5.19 -4.04 12.01
CA GLY A 102 4.10 -3.86 12.97
C GLY A 102 4.23 -2.59 13.82
N VAL A 103 3.29 -2.37 14.76
CA VAL A 103 3.32 -1.23 15.71
C VAL A 103 4.55 -1.21 16.61
N SER A 104 5.17 -2.37 16.88
CA SER A 104 6.42 -2.47 17.65
C SER A 104 7.64 -1.97 16.87
N GLY A 105 7.49 -1.66 15.57
CA GLY A 105 8.60 -1.34 14.66
C GLY A 105 9.37 -2.56 14.18
N GLU A 106 9.03 -3.77 14.66
CA GLU A 106 9.65 -5.01 14.21
C GLU A 106 9.27 -5.31 12.75
N VAL A 107 10.27 -5.70 11.95
CA VAL A 107 10.06 -6.19 10.58
C VAL A 107 9.99 -7.71 10.58
N LEU A 108 8.87 -8.24 10.09
CA LEU A 108 8.64 -9.68 9.93
C LEU A 108 8.43 -10.01 8.46
N ARG A 109 9.01 -11.12 8.02
CA ARG A 109 8.83 -11.64 6.67
C ARG A 109 7.61 -12.52 6.59
N CYS A 110 6.70 -12.21 5.68
CA CYS A 110 5.47 -12.94 5.43
C CYS A 110 5.52 -13.52 4.01
N PRO A 111 5.35 -14.83 3.81
CA PRO A 111 5.37 -15.44 2.49
C PRO A 111 4.12 -15.05 1.68
N THR A 112 4.27 -14.78 0.39
CA THR A 112 3.19 -14.31 -0.53
C THR A 112 2.91 -15.28 -1.68
N GLY A 113 3.47 -16.50 -1.63
CA GLY A 113 3.25 -17.52 -2.66
C GLY A 113 1.82 -18.11 -2.67
N PRO A 114 1.50 -19.01 -3.63
CA PRO A 114 0.17 -19.60 -3.78
C PRO A 114 -0.35 -20.34 -2.53
N ALA A 115 0.55 -20.83 -1.67
CA ALA A 115 0.20 -21.45 -0.39
C ALA A 115 -0.27 -20.43 0.67
N HIS A 116 -0.12 -19.13 0.42
CA HIS A 116 -0.43 -18.04 1.34
C HIS A 116 -1.29 -16.96 0.65
N PRO A 117 -2.47 -17.31 0.11
CA PRO A 117 -3.30 -16.38 -0.67
C PRO A 117 -3.79 -15.19 0.15
N HIS A 118 -3.94 -15.34 1.47
CA HIS A 118 -4.29 -14.21 2.34
C HIS A 118 -3.21 -13.11 2.31
N ASN A 119 -1.94 -13.49 2.27
CA ASN A 119 -0.82 -12.56 2.19
C ASN A 119 -0.63 -11.98 0.78
N GLN A 120 -1.47 -12.32 -0.20
CA GLN A 120 -1.50 -11.68 -1.52
C GLN A 120 -2.49 -10.52 -1.58
N ILE A 121 -3.37 -10.41 -0.58
CA ILE A 121 -4.26 -9.28 -0.45
C ILE A 121 -3.41 -8.04 -0.12
N ARG A 122 -3.80 -6.90 -0.66
CA ARG A 122 -3.07 -5.65 -0.61
C ARG A 122 -4.03 -4.51 -0.27
N PRO A 123 -3.61 -3.51 0.52
CA PRO A 123 -4.48 -2.39 0.85
C PRO A 123 -4.85 -1.60 -0.39
N ARG A 124 -6.01 -0.97 -0.29
CA ARG A 124 -6.58 -0.14 -1.34
C ARG A 124 -6.71 1.28 -0.83
N CYS A 125 -6.27 2.23 -1.63
CA CYS A 125 -6.38 3.64 -1.31
C CYS A 125 -7.26 4.37 -2.33
N THR A 126 -8.17 5.20 -1.85
CA THR A 126 -8.91 6.17 -2.66
C THR A 126 -8.20 7.53 -2.61
N SER A 127 -8.69 8.53 -3.32
CA SER A 127 -8.20 9.92 -3.19
C SER A 127 -6.69 10.10 -3.45
N CYS A 128 -6.09 9.19 -4.23
CA CYS A 128 -4.66 9.17 -4.48
C CYS A 128 -4.22 10.15 -5.57
N ASP A 129 -3.08 10.79 -5.36
CA ASP A 129 -2.39 11.68 -6.28
C ASP A 129 -1.22 10.94 -6.98
N PRO A 130 -1.23 10.81 -8.32
CA PRO A 130 -0.16 10.16 -9.09
C PRO A 130 1.10 11.02 -9.28
N ARG A 131 1.12 12.29 -8.87
CA ARG A 131 2.21 13.24 -9.18
C ARG A 131 3.48 13.03 -8.35
N ILE A 132 3.74 11.80 -7.91
CA ILE A 132 5.03 11.42 -7.34
C ILE A 132 5.94 10.98 -8.50
N GLY A 133 6.61 11.95 -9.13
CA GLY A 133 7.53 11.72 -10.24
C GLY A 133 8.35 12.96 -10.54
#